data_AF-A0A937N9B9-F1
#
_entry.id   AF-A0A937N9B9-F1
#
_cell.length_a   1.000
_cell.length_b   1.000
_cell.length_c   1.000
_cell.angle_alpha   90.00
_cell.angle_beta   90.00
_cell.angle_gamma   90.00
#
_symmetry.space_group_name_H-M   'P 1'
#
loop_
_entity.id
_entity.type
_entity.pdbx_description
1 polymer ?
#
loop_
_entity_poly.entity_id
_entity_poly.type
_entity_poly.pdbx_seq_one_letter_code
_entity_poly.pdbx_strand_id
1 'polypeptide(L)'
;MAHSLTDTVDRCPVCGVELAARPCWPFFNGSCQHCGYLLWCFRVGADDVVVLSVVPDVMPEHKDIERLCEALIRSGEVARVVVDLSDIDYLDSLLTARFVALHRGIRAAEGRFVLCGLNRLVRDTLHYYKLDEYFELADQSSDGSTGLDDDSIESTVAGDP
;
A
#
# COMPACT_ATOMS: atom_id res chain seq x y z
N MET A 1 3.85 22.27 -6.85
CA MET A 1 2.46 22.32 -7.33
C MET A 1 1.61 21.65 -6.27
N ALA A 2 0.78 22.42 -5.57
CA ALA A 2 -0.01 21.98 -4.43
C ALA A 2 -1.21 21.18 -4.93
N HIS A 3 -1.23 19.88 -4.67
CA HIS A 3 -2.44 19.07 -4.82
C HIS A 3 -3.39 19.48 -3.69
N SER A 4 -4.57 19.98 -4.06
CA SER A 4 -5.67 20.23 -3.12
C SER A 4 -5.88 19.01 -2.23
N LEU A 5 -5.68 19.20 -0.93
CA LEU A 5 -6.09 18.27 0.10
C LEU A 5 -7.63 18.29 0.13
N THR A 6 -8.25 17.47 -0.71
CA THR A 6 -9.62 17.02 -0.43
C THR A 6 -9.55 16.40 0.96
N ASP A 7 -10.43 16.85 1.85
CA ASP A 7 -10.57 16.37 3.23
C ASP A 7 -10.90 14.87 3.20
N THR A 8 -9.87 14.04 3.05
CA THR A 8 -10.02 12.58 3.03
C THR A 8 -10.17 12.16 4.48
N VAL A 9 -11.42 11.97 4.89
CA VAL A 9 -11.73 11.44 6.22
C VAL A 9 -11.21 10.01 6.30
N ASP A 10 -10.33 9.78 7.28
CA ASP A 10 -9.81 8.44 7.56
C ASP A 10 -10.94 7.53 8.02
N ARG A 11 -10.98 6.29 7.51
CA ARG A 11 -12.03 5.32 7.82
C ARG A 11 -11.46 4.09 8.50
N CYS A 12 -12.26 3.46 9.35
CA CYS A 12 -11.92 2.14 9.89
C CYS A 12 -11.78 1.12 8.75
N PRO A 13 -10.69 0.36 8.69
CA PRO A 13 -10.45 -0.55 7.57
C PRO A 13 -11.33 -1.80 7.61
N VAL A 14 -12.04 -2.03 8.73
CA VAL A 14 -12.94 -3.19 8.91
C VAL A 14 -14.41 -2.85 8.75
N CYS A 15 -14.87 -1.71 9.31
CA CYS A 15 -16.30 -1.36 9.28
C CYS A 15 -16.62 -0.11 8.46
N GLY A 16 -15.61 0.59 7.91
CA GLY A 16 -15.80 1.76 7.07
C GLY A 16 -16.30 3.03 7.79
N VAL A 17 -16.55 2.96 9.10
CA VAL A 17 -16.94 4.14 9.88
C VAL A 17 -15.85 5.20 9.80
N GLU A 18 -16.27 6.46 9.69
CA GLU A 18 -15.38 7.60 9.72
C GLU A 18 -14.72 7.73 11.10
N LEU A 19 -13.41 7.92 11.11
CA LEU A 19 -12.62 8.12 12.31
C LEU A 19 -12.62 9.62 12.60
N ALA A 20 -13.15 10.00 13.76
CA ALA A 20 -13.22 11.39 14.19
C ALA A 20 -11.79 11.91 14.48
N ALA A 21 -11.28 12.73 13.56
CA ALA A 21 -9.93 13.28 13.51
C ALA A 21 -8.82 12.27 13.21
N ARG A 22 -7.88 12.67 12.33
CA ARG A 22 -6.56 12.04 12.23
C ARG A 22 -6.03 11.92 13.65
N PRO A 23 -5.81 10.70 14.16
CA PRO A 23 -5.35 10.56 15.52
C PRO A 23 -4.03 11.31 15.62
N CYS A 24 -3.88 12.22 16.58
CA CYS A 24 -2.62 12.89 16.82
C CYS A 24 -1.63 11.83 17.35
N TRP A 25 -0.90 11.21 16.44
CA TRP A 25 0.15 10.25 16.74
C TRP A 25 1.24 10.95 17.55
N PRO A 26 1.82 10.29 18.59
CA PRO A 26 1.99 8.84 18.74
C PRO A 26 1.14 8.17 19.86
N PHE A 27 0.11 8.82 20.40
CA PHE A 27 -0.60 8.31 21.60
C PHE A 27 -1.83 7.43 21.32
N PHE A 28 -2.13 7.15 20.06
CA PHE A 28 -3.38 6.50 19.70
C PHE A 28 -3.24 4.98 19.69
N ASN A 29 -3.40 4.35 20.85
CA ASN A 29 -3.62 2.90 20.95
C ASN A 29 -5.12 2.55 20.81
N GLY A 30 -5.83 3.27 19.94
CA GLY A 30 -7.28 3.26 19.88
C GLY A 30 -7.80 2.08 19.08
N SER A 31 -8.82 1.40 19.62
CA SER A 31 -9.68 0.55 18.81
C SER A 31 -10.79 1.38 18.17
N CYS A 32 -11.32 0.93 17.05
CA CYS A 32 -12.48 1.52 16.42
C CYS A 32 -13.66 1.48 17.39
N GLN A 33 -14.28 2.64 17.65
CA GLN A 33 -15.40 2.75 18.59
C GLN A 33 -16.67 2.01 18.11
N HIS A 34 -16.76 1.71 16.82
CA HIS A 34 -17.92 1.03 16.25
C HIS A 34 -17.78 -0.51 16.29
N CYS A 35 -16.61 -1.05 15.93
CA CYS A 35 -16.41 -2.51 15.82
C CYS A 35 -15.36 -3.09 16.76
N GLY A 36 -14.67 -2.26 17.55
CA GLY A 36 -13.61 -2.68 18.48
C GLY A 36 -12.31 -3.17 17.81
N TYR A 37 -12.13 -2.92 16.51
CA TYR A 37 -10.92 -3.31 15.78
C TYR A 37 -9.72 -2.46 16.16
N LEU A 38 -8.55 -3.06 16.41
CA LEU A 38 -7.32 -2.32 16.69
C LEU A 38 -6.90 -1.49 15.47
N LEU A 39 -6.78 -0.16 15.62
CA LEU A 39 -6.44 0.73 14.52
C LEU A 39 -4.92 0.80 14.30
N TRP A 40 -4.34 -0.31 13.84
CA TRP A 40 -2.96 -0.39 13.36
C TRP A 40 -2.81 0.06 11.89
N CYS A 41 -3.93 0.22 11.19
CA CYS A 41 -4.02 0.88 9.91
C CYS A 41 -5.40 1.52 9.75
N PHE A 42 -5.54 2.45 8.82
CA PHE A 42 -6.80 3.08 8.46
C PHE A 42 -6.91 3.24 6.96
N ARG A 43 -8.14 3.35 6.48
CA ARG A 43 -8.41 3.51 5.06
C ARG A 43 -8.42 4.98 4.68
N VAL A 44 -7.73 5.29 3.60
CA VAL A 44 -7.66 6.62 2.98
C VAL A 44 -8.30 6.55 1.59
N GLY A 45 -9.15 7.52 1.25
CA GLY A 45 -9.82 7.61 -0.06
C GLY A 45 -11.22 7.00 -0.14
N ALA A 46 -11.91 7.21 -1.27
CA ALA A 46 -13.36 7.05 -1.34
C ALA A 46 -13.92 6.02 -2.36
N ASP A 47 -13.33 5.74 -3.54
CA ASP A 47 -14.20 5.21 -4.62
C ASP A 47 -13.75 3.95 -5.39
N ASP A 48 -12.45 3.61 -5.49
CA ASP A 48 -12.01 2.51 -6.37
C ASP A 48 -10.75 1.75 -5.93
N VAL A 49 -9.88 2.40 -5.15
CA VAL A 49 -8.68 1.78 -4.58
C VAL A 49 -8.74 1.86 -3.06
N VAL A 50 -8.56 0.72 -2.39
CA VAL A 50 -8.38 0.73 -0.93
C VAL A 50 -6.93 1.02 -0.62
N VAL A 51 -6.67 2.23 -0.13
CA VAL A 51 -5.37 2.58 0.45
C VAL A 51 -5.45 2.41 1.95
N LEU A 52 -4.60 1.56 2.50
CA LEU A 52 -4.42 1.33 3.93
C LEU A 52 -3.15 2.05 4.37
N SER A 53 -3.29 3.14 5.11
CA SER A 53 -2.16 3.81 5.75
C SER A 53 -1.83 3.13 7.07
N VAL A 54 -0.58 2.71 7.25
CA VAL A 54 -0.11 1.96 8.42
C VAL A 54 0.26 2.92 9.54
N VAL A 55 -0.17 2.59 10.75
CA VAL A 55 0.16 3.34 11.96
C VAL A 55 1.50 2.85 12.52
N PRO A 56 2.51 3.73 12.68
CA PRO A 56 3.77 3.39 13.31
C PRO A 56 3.53 3.00 14.77
N ASP A 57 4.42 2.16 15.30
CA ASP A 57 4.41 1.68 16.68
C ASP A 57 3.17 0.86 17.13
N VAL A 58 2.20 0.61 16.25
CA VAL A 58 1.05 -0.26 16.53
C VAL A 58 1.22 -1.59 15.82
N MET A 59 1.44 -2.66 16.60
CA MET A 59 1.65 -3.99 16.06
C MET A 59 0.36 -4.81 16.05
N PRO A 60 -0.16 -5.23 14.88
CA PRO A 60 -1.32 -6.12 14.83
C PRO A 60 -1.01 -7.53 15.33
N GLU A 61 -1.99 -8.13 16.01
CA GLU A 61 -2.00 -9.57 16.24
C GLU A 61 -2.45 -10.32 14.97
N HIS A 62 -2.28 -11.64 14.98
CA HIS A 62 -2.70 -12.48 13.85
C HIS A 62 -4.20 -12.34 13.55
N LYS A 63 -5.03 -12.32 14.60
CA LYS A 63 -6.49 -12.15 14.51
C LYS A 63 -6.89 -10.82 13.87
N ASP A 64 -6.07 -9.77 14.01
CA ASP A 64 -6.36 -8.47 13.41
C ASP A 64 -6.16 -8.52 11.90
N ILE A 65 -5.13 -9.25 11.43
CA ILE A 65 -4.90 -9.48 10.00
C ILE A 65 -6.03 -10.31 9.38
N GLU A 66 -6.43 -11.40 10.04
CA GLU A 66 -7.54 -12.24 9.57
C GLU A 66 -8.82 -11.42 9.45
N ARG A 67 -9.15 -10.65 10.49
CA ARG A 67 -10.34 -9.81 10.52
C ARG A 67 -10.34 -8.72 9.45
N LEU A 68 -9.17 -8.14 9.16
CA LEU A 68 -9.00 -7.20 8.06
C LEU A 68 -9.22 -7.86 6.70
N CYS A 69 -8.57 -8.99 6.45
CA CYS A 69 -8.73 -9.77 5.22
C CYS A 69 -10.22 -10.08 4.98
N GLU A 70 -10.91 -10.62 5.98
CA GLU A 70 -12.33 -10.95 5.89
C GLU A 70 -13.20 -9.72 5.60
N ALA A 71 -12.86 -8.57 6.17
CA ALA A 71 -13.59 -7.33 5.93
C ALA A 71 -13.42 -6.88 4.47
N LEU A 72 -12.19 -6.84 3.96
CA LEU A 72 -11.89 -6.46 2.57
C LEU A 72 -12.52 -7.41 1.55
N ILE A 73 -12.51 -8.72 1.84
CA ILE A 73 -13.14 -9.73 0.97
C ILE A 73 -14.65 -9.51 0.94
N ARG A 74 -15.27 -9.34 2.10
CA ARG A 74 -16.72 -9.16 2.23
C ARG A 74 -17.22 -7.86 1.61
N SER A 75 -16.43 -6.79 1.64
CA SER A 75 -16.77 -5.53 0.98
C SER A 75 -16.54 -5.57 -0.54
N GLY A 76 -15.89 -6.61 -1.07
CA GLY A 76 -15.55 -6.73 -2.49
C GLY A 76 -14.34 -5.88 -2.90
N GLU A 77 -13.56 -5.41 -1.93
CA GLU A 77 -12.53 -4.39 -2.11
C GLU A 77 -11.12 -4.98 -2.27
N VAL A 78 -11.02 -6.29 -2.45
CA VAL A 78 -9.76 -7.00 -2.67
C VAL A 78 -9.16 -6.79 -4.06
N ALA A 79 -9.90 -6.23 -5.01
CA ALA A 79 -9.45 -6.04 -6.41
C ALA A 79 -8.11 -5.28 -6.50
N ARG A 80 -7.90 -4.32 -5.58
CA ARG A 80 -6.62 -3.64 -5.38
C ARG A 80 -6.54 -3.03 -3.99
N VAL A 81 -5.74 -3.66 -3.13
CA VAL A 81 -5.38 -3.19 -1.80
C VAL A 81 -3.97 -2.64 -1.84
N VAL A 82 -3.84 -1.34 -1.60
CA VAL A 82 -2.56 -0.63 -1.51
C VAL A 82 -2.27 -0.39 -0.04
N VAL A 83 -1.08 -0.76 0.44
CA VAL A 83 -0.62 -0.45 1.78
C VAL A 83 0.44 0.63 1.70
N ASP A 84 0.16 1.77 2.31
CA ASP A 84 1.04 2.92 2.37
C ASP A 84 1.90 2.85 3.64
N LEU A 85 3.22 2.78 3.42
CA LEU A 85 4.26 2.72 4.44
C LEU A 85 5.01 4.04 4.60
N SER A 86 4.48 5.16 4.10
CA SER A 86 5.14 6.48 4.15
C SER A 86 5.48 6.94 5.56
N ASP A 87 4.68 6.57 6.56
CA ASP A 87 4.89 6.92 7.97
C ASP A 87 5.70 5.85 8.73
N ILE A 88 6.19 4.81 8.05
CA ILE A 88 6.94 3.70 8.66
C ILE A 88 8.44 3.87 8.37
N ASP A 89 9.21 4.05 9.44
CA ASP A 89 10.66 4.22 9.32
C ASP A 89 11.40 2.89 9.13
N TYR A 90 10.90 1.80 9.73
CA TYR A 90 11.56 0.50 9.74
C TYR A 90 10.56 -0.65 9.74
N LEU A 91 10.87 -1.72 9.00
CA LEU A 91 10.13 -2.99 9.04
C LEU A 91 10.88 -4.01 9.88
N ASP A 92 10.30 -4.41 11.01
CA ASP A 92 10.77 -5.57 11.74
C ASP A 92 10.23 -6.88 11.13
N SER A 93 10.75 -8.01 11.61
CA SER A 93 10.34 -9.33 11.14
C SER A 93 8.87 -9.66 11.43
N LEU A 94 8.30 -9.07 12.48
CA LEU A 94 6.93 -9.33 12.90
C LEU A 94 5.94 -8.62 11.97
N LEU A 95 6.10 -7.32 11.76
CA LEU A 95 5.31 -6.52 10.82
C LEU A 95 5.43 -7.07 9.40
N THR A 96 6.64 -7.48 9.02
CA THR A 96 6.88 -8.18 7.76
C THR A 96 6.05 -9.46 7.63
N ALA A 97 6.04 -10.32 8.66
CA ALA A 97 5.22 -11.53 8.67
C ALA A 97 3.72 -11.23 8.60
N ARG A 98 3.27 -10.09 9.17
CA ARG A 98 1.88 -9.63 9.09
C ARG A 98 1.51 -9.21 7.67
N PHE A 99 2.38 -8.51 6.95
CA PHE A 99 2.16 -8.21 5.54
C PHE A 99 2.15 -9.46 4.66
N VAL A 100 3.01 -10.44 4.94
CA VAL A 100 2.97 -11.73 4.24
C VAL A 100 1.62 -12.42 4.46
N ALA A 101 1.12 -12.45 5.69
CA ALA A 101 -0.19 -13.03 6.00
C ALA A 101 -1.34 -12.30 5.28
N LEU A 102 -1.32 -10.97 5.28
CA LEU A 102 -2.31 -10.12 4.60
C LEU A 102 -2.28 -10.34 3.07
N HIS A 103 -1.09 -10.31 2.48
CA HIS A 103 -0.89 -10.58 1.04
C HIS A 103 -1.44 -11.96 0.65
N ARG A 104 -1.14 -13.01 1.43
CA ARG A 104 -1.67 -14.35 1.17
C ARG A 104 -3.19 -14.40 1.22
N GLY A 105 -3.80 -13.74 2.20
CA GLY A 105 -5.26 -13.66 2.33
C GLY A 105 -5.91 -12.96 1.14
N ILE A 106 -5.34 -11.83 0.71
CA ILE A 106 -5.85 -11.06 -0.44
C ILE A 106 -5.66 -11.83 -1.76
N ARG A 107 -4.49 -12.43 -1.97
CA ARG A 107 -4.22 -13.25 -3.18
C ARG A 107 -5.09 -14.50 -3.25
N ALA A 108 -5.41 -15.12 -2.11
CA ALA A 108 -6.33 -16.26 -2.05
C ALA A 108 -7.77 -15.88 -2.47
N ALA A 109 -8.15 -14.61 -2.34
CA ALA A 109 -9.41 -14.05 -2.82
C ALA A 109 -9.27 -13.42 -4.22
N GLU A 110 -8.26 -13.82 -4.99
CA GLU A 110 -7.96 -13.30 -6.35
C GLU A 110 -7.73 -11.78 -6.41
N GLY A 111 -7.40 -11.19 -5.27
CA GLY A 111 -7.10 -9.77 -5.14
C GLY A 111 -5.67 -9.40 -5.53
N ARG A 112 -5.40 -8.10 -5.46
CA ARG A 112 -4.04 -7.56 -5.62
C ARG A 112 -3.63 -6.80 -4.37
N PHE A 113 -2.41 -7.06 -3.91
CA PHE A 113 -1.83 -6.40 -2.76
C PHE A 113 -0.52 -5.73 -3.18
N VAL A 114 -0.43 -4.43 -2.93
CA VAL A 114 0.65 -3.56 -3.38
C VAL A 114 1.18 -2.76 -2.20
N LEU A 115 2.51 -2.66 -2.06
CA LEU A 115 3.15 -1.77 -1.08
C LEU A 115 3.57 -0.46 -1.76
N CYS A 116 3.34 0.69 -1.12
CA CYS A 116 3.80 2.00 -1.57
C CYS A 116 4.38 2.82 -0.41
N GLY A 117 4.84 4.05 -0.68
CA GLY A 117 5.40 4.92 0.36
C GLY A 117 6.74 4.44 0.94
N LEU A 118 7.46 3.56 0.23
CA LEU A 118 8.67 2.92 0.75
C LEU A 118 9.82 3.92 0.83
N ASN A 119 10.26 4.24 2.05
CA ASN A 119 11.54 4.92 2.25
C ASN A 119 12.73 4.01 1.89
N ARG A 120 13.94 4.58 1.80
CA ARG A 120 15.15 3.84 1.40
C ARG A 120 15.45 2.65 2.32
N LEU A 121 15.34 2.82 3.64
CA LEU A 121 15.64 1.79 4.62
C LEU A 121 14.62 0.63 4.55
N VAL A 122 13.34 0.94 4.41
CA VAL A 122 12.27 -0.04 4.23
C VAL A 122 12.48 -0.83 2.93
N ARG A 123 12.85 -0.15 1.84
CA ARG A 123 13.16 -0.80 0.56
C ARG A 123 14.36 -1.73 0.66
N ASP A 124 15.45 -1.28 1.28
CA ASP A 124 16.65 -2.09 1.51
C ASP A 124 16.32 -3.33 2.36
N THR A 125 15.44 -3.17 3.35
CA THR A 125 14.97 -4.27 4.21
C THR A 125 14.16 -5.30 3.42
N LEU A 126 13.19 -4.86 2.61
CA LEU A 126 12.41 -5.75 1.75
C LEU A 126 13.31 -6.50 0.75
N HIS A 127 14.25 -5.80 0.12
CA HIS A 127 15.20 -6.39 -0.81
C HIS A 127 16.12 -7.42 -0.12
N TYR A 128 16.63 -7.10 1.07
CA TYR A 128 17.43 -8.03 1.85
C TYR A 128 16.68 -9.34 2.17
N TYR A 129 15.39 -9.24 2.47
CA TYR A 129 14.53 -10.40 2.72
C TYR A 129 13.96 -11.05 1.44
N LYS A 130 14.31 -10.55 0.24
CA LYS A 130 13.74 -10.97 -1.06
C LYS A 130 12.22 -10.85 -1.14
N LEU A 131 11.67 -9.90 -0.39
CA LEU A 131 10.25 -9.64 -0.34
C LEU A 131 9.82 -8.66 -1.43
N ASP A 132 10.75 -7.99 -2.09
CA ASP A 132 10.53 -7.23 -3.31
C ASP A 132 10.14 -8.11 -4.50
N GLU A 133 10.54 -9.38 -4.52
CA GLU A 133 10.06 -10.38 -5.50
C GLU A 133 8.70 -10.98 -5.10
N TYR A 134 8.36 -10.91 -3.80
CA TYR A 134 7.14 -11.51 -3.25
C TYR A 134 5.96 -10.55 -3.26
N PHE A 135 6.21 -9.27 -2.95
CA PHE A 135 5.21 -8.21 -2.96
C PHE A 135 5.30 -7.40 -4.25
N GLU A 136 4.14 -6.95 -4.73
CA GLU A 136 4.09 -5.93 -5.76
C GLU A 136 4.44 -4.58 -5.12
N LEU A 137 5.52 -3.92 -5.55
CA LEU A 137 5.94 -2.62 -5.03
C LEU A 137 5.57 -1.53 -6.04
N ALA A 138 4.89 -0.47 -5.59
CA ALA A 138 4.66 0.73 -6.39
C ALA A 138 5.80 1.72 -6.17
N ASP A 139 6.54 2.05 -7.24
CA ASP A 139 7.54 3.10 -7.18
C ASP A 139 6.89 4.49 -7.02
N GLN A 140 7.49 5.33 -6.19
CA GLN A 140 7.14 6.75 -6.05
C GLN A 140 7.68 7.59 -7.22
N SER A 141 8.37 6.97 -8.16
CA SER A 141 8.93 7.60 -9.33
C SER A 141 7.90 7.52 -10.45
N SER A 142 7.32 8.67 -10.79
CA SER A 142 6.96 8.94 -12.17
C SER A 142 8.16 8.61 -13.05
N ASP A 143 8.17 7.43 -13.68
CA ASP A 143 9.06 7.17 -14.82
C ASP A 143 8.25 6.55 -15.95
N GLY A 144 8.37 7.21 -17.10
CA GLY A 144 7.38 7.24 -18.14
C GLY A 144 7.16 5.92 -18.86
N SER A 145 5.91 5.70 -19.24
CA SER A 145 5.63 5.20 -20.58
C SER A 145 6.43 6.01 -21.62
N THR A 146 7.20 5.35 -22.50
CA THR A 146 7.15 5.42 -23.99
C THR A 146 8.51 5.07 -24.63
N GLY A 147 8.47 4.21 -25.66
CA GLY A 147 9.54 3.97 -26.64
C GLY A 147 9.88 2.48 -26.76
N LEU A 148 9.08 1.62 -27.39
CA LEU A 148 8.89 1.53 -28.85
C LEU A 148 10.21 1.72 -29.60
N ASP A 149 10.84 0.59 -29.91
CA ASP A 149 11.40 0.21 -31.20
C ASP A 149 11.77 1.37 -32.14
N ASP A 150 13.07 1.67 -32.25
CA ASP A 150 13.66 2.35 -33.41
C ASP A 150 14.59 1.35 -34.12
N ASP A 151 13.96 0.42 -34.84
CA ASP A 151 14.58 -0.27 -35.99
C ASP A 151 13.92 0.32 -37.23
N SER A 152 14.60 1.23 -37.92
CA SER A 152 14.69 1.23 -39.39
C SER A 152 15.35 2.49 -39.97
N ILE A 153 16.48 2.23 -40.63
CA ILE A 153 16.84 2.74 -41.97
C ILE A 153 17.37 4.18 -42.04
N GLU A 154 18.69 4.30 -42.13
CA GLU A 154 19.31 5.31 -43.00
C GLU A 154 20.04 4.60 -44.15
N SER A 155 19.37 4.58 -45.30
CA SER A 155 19.96 4.32 -46.61
C SER A 155 19.98 5.62 -47.42
N THR A 156 21.14 5.87 -48.03
CA THR A 156 21.30 6.48 -49.37
C THR A 156 21.67 7.97 -49.49
N VAL A 157 22.70 8.15 -50.34
CA VAL A 157 23.16 9.32 -51.14
C VAL A 157 24.32 10.11 -50.51
N ALA A 158 25.42 10.48 -51.17
CA ALA A 158 25.81 10.66 -52.57
C ALA A 158 27.34 10.38 -52.67
N GLY A 159 27.98 10.00 -53.77
CA GLY A 159 27.73 10.39 -55.15
C GLY A 159 28.50 11.68 -55.52
N ASP A 160 29.67 11.49 -56.14
CA ASP A 160 30.42 12.42 -57.02
C ASP A 160 31.23 13.58 -56.41
N PRO A 161 32.29 14.08 -57.09
CA PRO A 161 32.80 13.74 -58.44
C PRO A 161 34.19 13.09 -58.52
#